data_AF-A0A815ZJ83-F1
#
_entry.id   AF-A0A815ZJ83-F1
#
_cell.length_a   1.000
_cell.length_b   1.000
_cell.length_c   1.000
_cell.angle_alpha   90.00
_cell.angle_beta   90.00
_cell.angle_gamma   90.00
#
_symmetry.space_group_name_H-M   'P 1'
#
loop_
_entity.id
_entity.type
_entity.pdbx_description
1 polymer ?
#
loop_
_entity_poly.entity_id
_entity_poly.type
_entity_poly.pdbx_seq_one_letter_code
_entity_poly.pdbx_strand_id
1 'polypeptide(L)'
;MLFGDEPPAKVVFGTGFANRPTFPTDIQHDCFGNYQTPIRGVPNLGPGSYENDAKSSFRYVLDQQPMSRRGYTFNARTEKREAFVPKTDVPSPDTYQKDLTAREHTRRAFKPFDVGGERLPSMAKHGNLPGPGTYQWDVKQNRQVHMRHSFGGRTSLIPVIKTKCAPTNTDQCQICRKQPVGDYYQFHKEILCASCFNFNWQWEEKFKRPHLQAFQKVRDCSDVHEHGGTTAKVQLVDDRLIKKLQRKEAYLSLYWP
;
A
#
# COMPACT_ATOMS: atom_id res chain seq x y z
N MET A 1 52.24 -9.88 52.03
CA MET A 1 53.27 -8.99 52.62
C MET A 1 52.70 -7.59 52.62
N LEU A 2 52.54 -7.01 53.80
CA LEU A 2 52.06 -5.66 54.02
C LEU A 2 53.15 -4.69 53.52
N PHE A 3 52.85 -3.88 52.51
CA PHE A 3 53.68 -2.72 52.19
C PHE A 3 53.16 -1.57 53.05
N GLY A 4 54.00 -1.13 53.99
CA GLY A 4 53.66 -0.11 54.97
C GLY A 4 53.53 1.26 54.33
N ASP A 5 52.59 2.05 54.86
CA ASP A 5 52.45 3.46 54.52
C ASP A 5 53.65 4.23 55.10
N GLU A 6 54.56 4.67 54.23
CA GLU A 6 55.55 5.68 54.61
C GLU A 6 54.83 7.00 54.93
N PRO A 7 55.26 7.75 55.97
CA PRO A 7 54.62 9.02 56.30
C PRO A 7 54.79 10.01 55.12
N PRO A 8 53.76 10.81 54.79
CA PRO A 8 53.84 11.73 53.66
C PRO A 8 54.97 12.74 53.91
N ALA A 9 55.92 12.80 52.97
CA ALA A 9 57.05 13.71 53.04
C ALA A 9 56.58 15.17 53.16
N LYS A 10 57.20 15.93 54.08
CA LYS A 10 56.90 17.36 54.28
C LYS A 10 57.20 18.13 52.99
N VAL A 11 56.18 18.71 52.38
CA VAL A 11 56.29 19.59 51.22
C VAL A 11 56.99 20.89 51.64
N VAL A 12 58.19 21.16 51.10
CA VAL A 12 58.93 22.41 51.32
C VAL A 12 59.01 23.19 50.01
N PHE A 13 58.76 24.50 50.08
CA PHE A 13 58.78 25.40 48.93
C PHE A 13 60.13 25.34 48.19
N GLY A 14 60.11 25.08 46.88
CA GLY A 14 61.32 25.01 46.04
C GLY A 14 61.95 23.63 45.86
N THR A 15 61.47 22.57 46.54
CA THR A 15 61.88 21.19 46.22
C THR A 15 61.06 20.67 45.04
N GLY A 16 61.58 20.94 43.84
CA GLY A 16 60.95 20.57 42.58
C GLY A 16 60.85 19.05 42.40
N PHE A 17 59.67 18.49 42.64
CA PHE A 17 59.23 17.29 41.94
C PHE A 17 59.18 17.64 40.45
N ALA A 18 60.24 17.30 39.71
CA ALA A 18 60.47 17.72 38.32
C ALA A 18 59.37 17.26 37.33
N ASN A 19 58.49 16.34 37.74
CA ASN A 19 57.38 15.83 36.95
C ASN A 19 56.04 16.05 37.67
N ARG A 20 55.71 17.30 38.03
CA ARG A 20 54.32 17.63 38.36
C ARG A 20 53.56 17.86 37.06
N PRO A 21 52.57 17.03 36.73
CA PRO A 21 51.79 17.23 35.54
C PRO A 21 50.96 18.52 35.71
N THR A 22 51.05 19.41 34.72
CA THR A 22 50.37 20.72 34.72
C THR A 22 49.32 20.77 33.62
N PHE A 23 48.36 21.68 33.80
CA PHE A 23 47.39 22.00 32.75
C PHE A 23 48.15 22.47 31.49
N PRO A 24 47.80 22.00 30.27
CA PRO A 24 46.52 21.39 29.85
C PRO A 24 46.49 19.86 29.78
N THR A 25 47.55 19.16 30.18
CA THR A 25 47.62 17.69 30.08
C THR A 25 47.01 17.00 31.29
N ASP A 26 47.07 17.65 32.46
CA ASP A 26 46.47 17.17 33.70
C ASP A 26 45.75 18.29 34.45
N ILE A 27 44.78 17.92 35.27
CA ILE A 27 43.93 18.85 36.01
C ILE A 27 44.24 18.74 37.50
N GLN A 28 44.18 19.85 38.22
CA GLN A 28 44.11 19.82 39.67
C GLN A 28 42.81 19.15 40.14
N HIS A 29 42.88 18.22 41.09
CA HIS A 29 41.72 17.51 41.66
C HIS A 29 40.90 18.37 42.66
N ASP A 30 40.89 19.68 42.48
CA ASP A 30 40.11 20.64 43.26
C ASP A 30 38.88 21.08 42.46
N CYS A 31 37.91 21.73 43.11
CA CYS A 31 36.68 22.24 42.43
C CYS A 31 36.97 23.14 41.22
N PHE A 32 38.13 23.81 41.19
CA PHE A 32 38.59 24.61 40.05
C PHE A 32 38.85 23.77 38.79
N GLY A 33 39.29 22.52 38.96
CA GLY A 33 39.55 21.59 37.88
C GLY A 33 38.29 21.10 37.14
N ASN A 34 37.11 21.21 37.76
CA ASN A 34 35.85 20.84 37.11
C ASN A 34 35.48 21.79 35.96
N TYR A 35 35.95 23.04 35.99
CA TYR A 35 35.64 24.04 34.98
C TYR A 35 36.61 24.03 33.80
N GLN A 36 37.84 23.52 33.99
CA GLN A 36 38.87 23.46 32.96
C GLN A 36 39.04 22.02 32.48
N THR A 37 38.49 21.72 31.30
CA THR A 37 38.69 20.40 30.68
C THR A 37 40.09 20.32 30.07
N PRO A 38 40.88 19.29 30.40
CA PRO A 38 42.21 19.09 29.85
C PRO A 38 42.07 18.60 28.41
N ILE A 39 43.18 18.61 27.68
CA ILE A 39 43.21 18.03 26.34
C ILE A 39 42.92 16.53 26.46
N ARG A 40 41.75 16.11 25.97
CA ARG A 40 41.35 14.71 25.91
C ARG A 40 41.89 14.10 24.63
N GLY A 41 43.07 13.47 24.71
CA GLY A 41 43.71 12.83 23.57
C GLY A 41 45.23 12.84 23.69
N VAL A 42 45.92 12.28 22.69
CA VAL A 42 47.38 12.35 22.64
C VAL A 42 47.77 13.75 22.15
N PRO A 43 48.63 14.50 22.88
CA PRO A 43 48.89 15.92 22.61
C PRO A 43 49.50 16.21 21.22
N ASN A 44 50.05 15.19 20.55
CA ASN A 44 50.76 15.33 19.27
C ASN A 44 49.96 14.81 18.05
N LEU A 45 48.64 14.59 18.18
CA LEU A 45 47.80 14.12 17.07
C LEU A 45 47.24 15.30 16.27
N GLY A 46 47.77 15.52 15.06
CA GLY A 46 47.24 16.48 14.10
C GLY A 46 46.01 15.99 13.34
N PRO A 47 45.22 16.87 12.72
CA PRO A 47 44.08 16.51 11.85
C PRO A 47 44.62 15.77 10.61
N GLY A 48 44.55 14.44 10.62
CA GLY A 48 45.13 13.56 9.59
C GLY A 48 46.00 12.42 10.14
N SER A 49 46.33 12.46 11.43
CA SER A 49 47.02 11.37 12.14
C SER A 49 46.08 10.29 12.67
N TYR A 50 44.77 10.46 12.51
CA TYR A 50 43.77 9.46 12.87
C TYR A 50 43.68 8.39 11.79
N GLU A 51 43.72 7.12 12.19
CA GLU A 51 43.40 5.97 11.33
C GLU A 51 41.89 5.92 11.06
N ASN A 52 41.38 6.95 10.38
CA ASN A 52 39.96 7.08 10.08
C ASN A 52 39.49 5.91 9.23
N ASP A 53 40.28 5.46 8.26
CA ASP A 53 39.95 4.34 7.36
C ASP A 53 39.70 3.03 8.12
N ALA A 54 40.46 2.77 9.20
CA ALA A 54 40.26 1.60 10.04
C ALA A 54 38.91 1.60 10.78
N LYS A 55 38.33 2.79 11.04
CA LYS A 55 37.08 2.95 11.81
C LYS A 55 35.89 3.46 10.99
N SER A 56 36.11 3.95 9.77
CA SER A 56 35.08 4.40 8.84
C SER A 56 34.83 3.42 7.70
N SER A 57 35.73 2.44 7.51
CA SER A 57 35.53 1.41 6.50
C SER A 57 34.22 0.65 6.74
N PHE A 58 33.59 0.27 5.63
CA PHE A 58 32.38 -0.54 5.63
C PHE A 58 32.54 -1.84 6.46
N ARG A 59 33.76 -2.40 6.48
CA ARG A 59 34.08 -3.60 7.23
C ARG A 59 34.03 -3.39 8.74
N TYR A 60 34.56 -2.26 9.22
CA TYR A 60 34.46 -1.89 10.63
C TYR A 60 33.00 -1.76 11.09
N VAL A 61 32.14 -1.15 10.26
CA VAL A 61 30.71 -1.00 10.57
C VAL A 61 30.00 -2.37 10.64
N LEU A 62 30.31 -3.30 9.74
CA LEU A 62 29.77 -4.65 9.76
C LEU A 62 30.23 -5.46 10.99
N ASP A 63 31.49 -5.33 11.38
CA ASP A 63 32.05 -6.08 12.52
C ASP A 63 31.51 -5.58 13.87
N GLN A 64 31.21 -4.28 13.97
CA GLN A 64 30.59 -3.67 15.16
C GLN A 64 29.07 -3.87 15.21
N GLN A 65 28.45 -4.27 14.09
CA GLN A 65 27.01 -4.54 14.08
C GLN A 65 26.74 -5.77 14.96
N PRO A 66 25.98 -5.64 16.07
CA PRO A 66 25.74 -6.75 16.97
C PRO A 66 24.88 -7.81 16.25
N MET A 67 25.54 -8.84 15.71
CA MET A 67 24.86 -9.96 15.06
C MET A 67 24.68 -11.11 16.06
N SER A 68 23.49 -11.73 16.04
CA SER A 68 23.24 -12.98 16.77
C SER A 68 24.16 -14.09 16.25
N ARG A 69 24.90 -14.76 17.14
CA ARG A 69 25.68 -15.98 16.83
C ARG A 69 24.82 -17.13 16.27
N ARG A 70 23.49 -17.05 16.44
CA ARG A 70 22.52 -18.05 15.94
C ARG A 70 21.94 -17.68 14.57
N GLY A 71 22.42 -16.60 13.94
CA GLY A 71 21.81 -16.01 12.76
C GLY A 71 20.60 -15.15 13.16
N TYR A 72 20.51 -13.93 12.63
CA TYR A 72 19.29 -13.15 12.70
C TYR A 72 18.40 -13.55 11.56
N THR A 73 17.25 -14.15 11.86
CA THR A 73 16.14 -14.15 10.92
C THR A 73 14.81 -14.08 11.67
N PHE A 74 14.37 -12.87 12.01
CA PHE A 74 12.95 -12.65 12.26
C PHE A 74 12.23 -12.90 10.92
N ASN A 75 11.58 -14.06 10.77
CA ASN A 75 10.92 -14.59 9.56
C ASN A 75 11.76 -15.38 8.51
N ALA A 76 12.97 -15.88 8.77
CA ALA A 76 13.48 -16.88 7.82
C ALA A 76 12.82 -18.23 8.07
N ARG A 77 12.18 -18.71 7.00
CA ARG A 77 11.71 -20.09 6.90
C ARG A 77 12.91 -21.03 6.92
N THR A 78 13.01 -21.82 7.98
CA THR A 78 13.95 -22.95 8.11
C THR A 78 13.47 -24.20 7.36
N GLU A 79 12.25 -24.17 6.82
CA GLU A 79 11.68 -25.27 6.06
C GLU A 79 12.27 -25.37 4.65
N LYS A 80 12.38 -26.61 4.16
CA LYS A 80 12.84 -26.92 2.80
C LYS A 80 11.94 -26.18 1.82
N ARG A 81 12.51 -25.26 1.03
CA ARG A 81 11.79 -24.58 -0.05
C ARG A 81 11.28 -25.66 -1.00
N GLU A 82 9.98 -25.96 -0.95
CA GLU A 82 9.39 -26.76 -2.02
C GLU A 82 9.68 -26.03 -3.33
N ALA A 83 10.26 -26.74 -4.29
CA ALA A 83 10.56 -26.16 -5.58
C ALA A 83 9.24 -25.64 -6.17
N PHE A 84 9.14 -24.32 -6.31
CA PHE A 84 8.02 -23.72 -7.02
C PHE A 84 8.08 -24.25 -8.44
N VAL A 85 7.19 -25.18 -8.79
CA VAL A 85 6.94 -25.57 -10.17
C VAL A 85 5.92 -24.57 -10.70
N PRO A 86 6.31 -23.56 -11.51
CA PRO A 86 5.36 -22.62 -12.08
C PRO A 86 4.33 -23.38 -12.91
N LYS A 87 3.06 -23.37 -12.49
CA LYS A 87 1.91 -23.88 -13.26
C LYS A 87 1.38 -22.80 -14.20
N THR A 88 2.26 -22.22 -15.01
CA THR A 88 1.87 -21.18 -15.95
C THR A 88 2.53 -21.44 -17.29
N ASP A 89 1.72 -21.61 -18.34
CA ASP A 89 2.14 -21.58 -19.75
C ASP A 89 2.58 -20.17 -20.19
N VAL A 90 3.18 -19.40 -19.28
CA VAL A 90 3.70 -18.08 -19.56
C VAL A 90 5.19 -18.26 -19.76
N PRO A 91 5.69 -18.03 -20.98
CA PRO A 91 7.10 -18.26 -21.27
C PRO A 91 7.95 -17.23 -20.51
N SER A 92 9.11 -17.67 -19.99
CA SER A 92 10.03 -16.81 -19.22
C SER A 92 10.39 -15.56 -20.03
N PRO A 93 10.61 -14.38 -19.42
CA PRO A 93 11.11 -13.21 -20.15
C PRO A 93 12.32 -13.51 -21.05
N ASP A 94 13.19 -14.42 -20.61
CA ASP A 94 14.37 -14.88 -21.34
C ASP A 94 14.05 -15.62 -22.65
N THR A 95 12.86 -16.23 -22.77
CA THR A 95 12.43 -16.89 -24.00
C THR A 95 12.22 -15.92 -25.17
N TYR A 96 11.92 -14.65 -24.85
CA TYR A 96 11.80 -13.58 -25.84
C TYR A 96 13.14 -12.92 -26.16
N GLN A 97 14.18 -13.20 -25.36
CA GLN A 97 15.49 -12.59 -25.55
C GLN A 97 16.23 -13.32 -26.68
N LYS A 98 16.59 -12.56 -27.73
CA LYS A 98 17.41 -13.08 -28.82
C LYS A 98 18.81 -13.39 -28.31
N ASP A 99 19.45 -14.40 -28.91
CA ASP A 99 20.83 -14.74 -28.61
C ASP A 99 21.75 -13.58 -29.04
N LEU A 100 22.19 -12.80 -28.05
CA LEU A 100 23.06 -11.64 -28.24
C LEU A 100 24.49 -12.03 -28.64
N THR A 101 24.84 -13.33 -28.53
CA THR A 101 26.16 -13.84 -28.90
C THR A 101 26.24 -14.28 -30.36
N ALA A 102 25.10 -14.46 -31.03
CA ALA A 102 25.03 -14.79 -32.43
C ALA A 102 25.43 -13.58 -33.30
N ARG A 103 26.39 -13.76 -34.19
CA ARG A 103 26.82 -12.72 -35.13
C ARG A 103 25.78 -12.55 -36.23
N GLU A 104 24.88 -11.59 -36.07
CA GLU A 104 23.90 -11.25 -37.12
C GLU A 104 24.57 -10.52 -38.30
N HIS A 105 24.20 -10.89 -39.52
CA HIS A 105 24.60 -10.16 -40.73
C HIS A 105 23.77 -8.87 -40.83
N THR A 106 24.38 -7.73 -40.50
CA THR A 106 23.75 -6.43 -40.73
C THR A 106 23.72 -6.12 -42.23
N ARG A 107 22.55 -5.78 -42.76
CA ARG A 107 22.44 -5.28 -44.13
C ARG A 107 23.13 -3.91 -44.20
N ARG A 108 23.97 -3.70 -45.21
CA ARG A 108 24.59 -2.39 -45.43
C ARG A 108 23.50 -1.38 -45.74
N ALA A 109 23.42 -0.31 -44.97
CA ALA A 109 22.49 0.79 -45.22
C ALA A 109 22.84 1.45 -46.57
N PHE A 110 21.84 1.65 -47.43
CA PHE A 110 22.03 2.30 -48.74
C PHE A 110 22.43 3.78 -48.60
N LYS A 111 22.01 4.43 -47.51
CA LYS A 111 22.39 5.79 -47.15
C LYS A 111 22.99 5.81 -45.74
N PRO A 112 24.03 6.63 -45.49
CA PRO A 112 24.58 6.77 -44.15
C PRO A 112 23.54 7.40 -43.20
N PHE A 113 23.57 7.00 -41.93
CA PHE A 113 22.78 7.57 -40.83
C PHE A 113 21.25 7.57 -41.02
N ASP A 114 20.67 6.61 -41.76
CA ASP A 114 19.22 6.51 -42.00
C ASP A 114 18.57 7.81 -42.54
N VAL A 115 19.35 8.67 -43.21
CA VAL A 115 18.88 9.97 -43.72
C VAL A 115 17.73 9.83 -44.72
N GLY A 116 17.57 8.65 -45.34
CA GLY A 116 16.48 8.33 -46.26
C GLY A 116 15.31 7.55 -45.65
N GLY A 117 15.32 7.27 -44.35
CA GLY A 117 14.19 6.63 -43.66
C GLY A 117 12.96 7.54 -43.60
N GLU A 118 11.77 6.95 -43.61
CA GLU A 118 10.53 7.70 -43.44
C GLU A 118 10.51 8.28 -42.01
N ARG A 119 10.63 9.62 -41.88
CA ARG A 119 10.75 10.30 -40.56
C ARG A 119 9.48 10.21 -39.73
N LEU A 120 8.36 9.89 -40.35
CA LEU A 120 7.06 9.74 -39.71
C LEU A 120 6.51 8.37 -40.10
N PRO A 121 6.02 7.56 -39.15
CA PRO A 121 5.38 6.30 -39.48
C PRO A 121 4.17 6.58 -40.40
N SER A 122 4.01 5.77 -41.44
CA SER A 122 2.91 5.85 -42.41
C SER A 122 1.50 5.83 -41.78
N MET A 123 1.38 5.53 -40.48
CA MET A 123 0.14 5.58 -39.70
C MET A 123 -0.43 6.99 -39.49
N ALA A 124 0.30 8.04 -39.83
CA ALA A 124 -0.22 9.42 -39.82
C ALA A 124 -1.08 9.77 -41.05
N LYS A 125 -1.26 8.84 -42.01
CA LYS A 125 -2.14 9.04 -43.16
C LYS A 125 -3.59 8.71 -42.74
N HIS A 126 -4.29 9.75 -42.28
CA HIS A 126 -5.74 9.97 -42.35
C HIS A 126 -6.62 8.71 -42.49
N GLY A 127 -7.16 8.22 -41.37
CA GLY A 127 -8.23 7.20 -41.41
C GLY A 127 -8.65 6.65 -40.05
N ASN A 128 -7.71 6.49 -39.11
CA ASN A 128 -7.97 5.77 -37.85
C ASN A 128 -7.93 6.65 -36.59
N LEU A 129 -7.71 7.95 -36.72
CA LEU A 129 -7.77 8.87 -35.60
C LEU A 129 -9.17 9.50 -35.59
N PRO A 130 -9.98 9.27 -34.54
CA PRO A 130 -11.27 9.96 -34.40
C PRO A 130 -11.03 11.48 -34.47
N GLY A 131 -11.83 12.16 -35.30
CA GLY A 131 -11.76 13.61 -35.43
C GLY A 131 -12.11 14.30 -34.11
N PRO A 132 -11.77 15.59 -33.95
CA PRO A 132 -12.07 16.33 -32.71
C PRO A 132 -13.57 16.35 -32.35
N GLY A 133 -14.47 16.15 -33.32
CA GLY A 133 -15.92 16.03 -33.10
C GLY A 133 -16.43 14.60 -32.84
N THR A 134 -15.58 13.58 -32.88
CA THR A 134 -15.97 12.17 -32.66
C THR A 134 -16.12 11.85 -31.16
N TYR A 135 -15.54 12.65 -30.27
CA TYR A 135 -15.69 12.47 -28.82
C TYR A 135 -16.96 13.15 -28.32
N GLN A 136 -17.78 12.43 -27.53
CA GLN A 136 -18.91 13.02 -26.83
C GLN A 136 -18.41 13.95 -25.71
N TRP A 137 -18.41 15.25 -25.98
CA TRP A 137 -17.99 16.28 -25.01
C TRP A 137 -19.03 16.55 -23.93
N ASP A 138 -20.30 16.22 -24.17
CA ASP A 138 -21.42 16.46 -23.25
C ASP A 138 -21.59 15.36 -22.18
N VAL A 139 -20.80 14.28 -22.25
CA VAL A 139 -20.84 13.24 -21.23
C VAL A 139 -20.01 13.68 -20.04
N LYS A 140 -20.65 13.80 -18.86
CA LYS A 140 -19.94 13.96 -17.58
C LYS A 140 -18.88 12.87 -17.41
N GLN A 141 -17.63 13.27 -17.57
CA GLN A 141 -16.45 12.46 -17.29
C GLN A 141 -16.23 12.39 -15.77
N ASN A 142 -15.44 11.41 -15.31
CA ASN A 142 -15.08 11.23 -13.90
C ASN A 142 -16.26 11.02 -12.93
N ARG A 143 -17.19 10.12 -13.28
CA ARG A 143 -18.22 9.67 -12.33
C ARG A 143 -17.53 8.94 -11.18
N GLN A 144 -17.75 9.40 -9.95
CA GLN A 144 -17.15 8.82 -8.75
C GLN A 144 -18.20 8.06 -7.95
N VAL A 145 -17.77 6.94 -7.39
CA VAL A 145 -18.62 6.12 -6.52
C VAL A 145 -18.86 6.85 -5.20
N HIS A 146 -20.08 6.77 -4.69
CA HIS A 146 -20.43 7.38 -3.41
C HIS A 146 -19.75 6.65 -2.24
N MET A 147 -18.98 7.40 -1.44
CA MET A 147 -18.32 6.90 -0.25
C MET A 147 -18.69 7.75 0.97
N ARG A 148 -18.81 7.10 2.13
CA ARG A 148 -18.86 7.74 3.44
C ARG A 148 -17.44 8.04 3.88
N HIS A 149 -17.16 9.32 4.08
CA HIS A 149 -15.90 9.81 4.64
C HIS A 149 -16.10 10.20 6.10
N SER A 150 -15.09 9.95 6.92
CA SER A 150 -15.04 10.37 8.32
C SER A 150 -13.72 11.08 8.56
N PHE A 151 -13.71 12.18 9.31
CA PHE A 151 -12.49 12.93 9.61
C PHE A 151 -11.51 12.05 10.40
N GLY A 152 -10.31 11.80 9.85
CA GLY A 152 -9.29 10.93 10.46
C GLY A 152 -9.60 9.43 10.48
N GLY A 153 -10.74 9.00 9.93
CA GLY A 153 -11.18 7.60 9.94
C GLY A 153 -11.13 6.92 8.57
N ARG A 154 -11.58 5.66 8.53
CA ARG A 154 -11.60 4.87 7.29
C ARG A 154 -12.75 5.30 6.38
N THR A 155 -12.47 5.44 5.10
CA THR A 155 -13.51 5.64 4.08
C THR A 155 -14.24 4.32 3.82
N SER A 156 -15.57 4.34 3.80
CA SER A 156 -16.40 3.17 3.53
C SER A 156 -17.32 3.39 2.34
N LEU A 157 -17.51 2.36 1.51
CA LEU A 157 -18.43 2.40 0.37
C LEU A 157 -19.88 2.55 0.85
N ILE A 158 -20.66 3.41 0.20
CA ILE A 158 -22.12 3.43 0.37
C ILE A 158 -22.70 2.37 -0.56
N PRO A 159 -23.32 1.30 -0.03
CA PRO A 159 -23.92 0.29 -0.89
C PRO A 159 -25.13 0.89 -1.61
N VAL A 160 -25.23 0.63 -2.91
CA VAL A 160 -26.35 1.06 -3.76
C VAL A 160 -27.62 0.26 -3.44
N ILE A 161 -27.42 -1.02 -3.10
CA ILE A 161 -28.49 -1.96 -2.79
C ILE A 161 -28.43 -2.27 -1.31
N LYS A 162 -29.56 -2.12 -0.61
CA LYS A 162 -29.67 -2.46 0.80
C LYS A 162 -29.97 -3.94 0.96
N THR A 163 -29.09 -4.68 1.62
CA THR A 163 -29.36 -6.10 1.93
C THR A 163 -30.25 -6.20 3.18
N LYS A 164 -31.43 -6.81 3.03
CA LYS A 164 -32.33 -7.15 4.14
C LYS A 164 -32.05 -8.59 4.57
N CYS A 165 -31.81 -8.77 5.86
CA CYS A 165 -31.54 -10.07 6.47
C CYS A 165 -32.74 -10.49 7.30
N ALA A 166 -33.39 -11.58 6.91
CA ALA A 166 -34.51 -12.17 7.64
C ALA A 166 -34.49 -13.70 7.49
N PRO A 167 -34.92 -14.47 8.52
CA PRO A 167 -34.96 -15.93 8.47
C PRO A 167 -35.81 -16.47 7.31
N THR A 168 -36.91 -15.77 7.02
CA THR A 168 -37.83 -16.07 5.92
C THR A 168 -38.27 -14.77 5.29
N ASN A 169 -38.08 -14.63 3.98
CA ASN A 169 -38.51 -13.44 3.25
C ASN A 169 -39.98 -13.61 2.86
N THR A 170 -40.87 -12.87 3.53
CA THR A 170 -42.32 -12.85 3.25
C THR A 170 -42.73 -11.58 2.51
N ASP A 171 -41.78 -10.90 1.89
CA ASP A 171 -42.02 -9.64 1.19
C ASP A 171 -42.84 -9.89 -0.08
N GLN A 172 -43.93 -9.13 -0.25
CA GLN A 172 -44.84 -9.25 -1.38
C GLN A 172 -45.05 -7.89 -2.04
N CYS A 173 -45.08 -7.87 -3.36
CA CYS A 173 -45.35 -6.65 -4.12
C CYS A 173 -46.79 -6.19 -3.90
N GLN A 174 -47.01 -4.90 -3.62
CA GLN A 174 -48.35 -4.36 -3.41
C GLN A 174 -49.25 -4.39 -4.66
N ILE A 175 -48.65 -4.36 -5.85
CA ILE A 175 -49.38 -4.29 -7.12
C ILE A 175 -49.75 -5.68 -7.62
N CYS A 176 -48.76 -6.56 -7.78
CA CYS A 176 -48.98 -7.90 -8.35
C CYS A 176 -49.17 -9.00 -7.31
N ARG A 177 -48.97 -8.70 -6.00
CA ARG A 177 -49.08 -9.64 -4.87
C ARG A 177 -48.21 -10.89 -4.97
N LYS A 178 -47.24 -10.89 -5.90
CA LYS A 178 -46.24 -11.94 -6.03
C LYS A 178 -45.01 -11.59 -5.19
N GLN A 179 -44.31 -12.61 -4.73
CA GLN A 179 -42.99 -12.44 -4.13
C GLN A 179 -42.02 -11.90 -5.21
N PRO A 180 -41.28 -10.82 -4.93
CA PRO A 180 -40.30 -10.32 -5.88
C PRO A 180 -39.17 -11.34 -6.08
N VAL A 181 -38.71 -11.47 -7.33
CA VAL A 181 -37.57 -12.31 -7.68
C VAL A 181 -36.36 -11.40 -7.86
N GLY A 182 -35.31 -11.63 -7.07
CA GLY A 182 -34.09 -10.82 -7.08
C GLY A 182 -34.28 -9.46 -6.40
N ASP A 183 -33.71 -8.40 -7.00
CA ASP A 183 -33.79 -7.06 -6.43
C ASP A 183 -35.20 -6.46 -6.56
N TYR A 184 -35.62 -5.75 -5.52
CA TYR A 184 -36.91 -5.06 -5.48
C TYR A 184 -36.77 -3.68 -4.85
N TYR A 185 -37.87 -2.92 -4.84
CA TYR A 185 -37.90 -1.54 -4.35
C TYR A 185 -38.73 -1.47 -3.08
N GLN A 186 -38.21 -0.80 -2.06
CA GLN A 186 -38.89 -0.60 -0.79
C GLN A 186 -38.88 0.87 -0.37
N PHE A 187 -40.05 1.35 0.07
CA PHE A 187 -40.21 2.62 0.76
C PHE A 187 -41.10 2.42 1.99
N HIS A 188 -40.56 2.61 3.19
CA HIS A 188 -41.22 2.27 4.45
C HIS A 188 -41.80 0.83 4.45
N LYS A 189 -43.13 0.69 4.35
CA LYS A 189 -43.86 -0.60 4.30
C LYS A 189 -44.31 -0.98 2.89
N GLU A 190 -44.08 -0.12 1.90
CA GLU A 190 -44.44 -0.34 0.51
C GLU A 190 -43.32 -1.10 -0.19
N ILE A 191 -43.70 -2.19 -0.85
CA ILE A 191 -42.79 -3.08 -1.57
C ILE A 191 -43.28 -3.21 -3.01
N LEU A 192 -42.38 -3.00 -3.96
CA LEU A 192 -42.63 -3.11 -5.39
C LEU A 192 -41.58 -4.01 -6.03
N CYS A 193 -42.00 -4.97 -6.84
CA CYS A 193 -41.06 -5.70 -7.69
C CYS A 193 -40.52 -4.79 -8.82
N ALA A 194 -39.38 -5.15 -9.40
CA ALA A 194 -38.74 -4.36 -10.45
C ALA A 194 -39.66 -4.07 -11.65
N SER A 195 -40.47 -5.05 -12.09
CA SER A 195 -41.40 -4.87 -13.20
C SER A 195 -42.50 -3.84 -12.90
N CYS A 196 -43.12 -3.95 -11.73
CA CYS A 196 -44.16 -3.00 -11.31
C CYS A 196 -43.58 -1.60 -11.04
N PHE A 197 -42.36 -1.51 -10.50
CA PHE A 197 -41.67 -0.23 -10.30
C PHE A 197 -41.40 0.45 -11.65
N ASN A 198 -40.78 -0.25 -12.60
CA ASN A 198 -40.46 0.29 -13.93
C ASN A 198 -41.72 0.70 -14.69
N PHE A 199 -42.80 -0.07 -14.59
CA PHE A 199 -44.07 0.27 -15.19
C PHE A 199 -44.62 1.60 -14.64
N ASN A 200 -44.62 1.79 -13.31
CA ASN A 200 -45.07 3.03 -12.71
C ASN A 200 -44.10 4.20 -12.97
N TRP A 201 -42.81 3.93 -13.13
CA TRP A 201 -41.82 4.94 -13.48
C TRP A 201 -42.08 5.54 -14.87
N GLN A 202 -42.49 4.70 -15.82
CA GLN A 202 -42.78 5.10 -17.18
C GLN A 202 -44.17 5.75 -17.32
N TRP A 203 -45.20 5.16 -16.72
CA TRP A 203 -46.61 5.50 -17.00
C TRP A 203 -47.33 6.25 -15.86
N GLU A 204 -46.75 6.34 -14.66
CA GLU A 204 -47.31 7.07 -13.51
C GLU A 204 -48.76 6.71 -13.12
N GLU A 205 -49.19 5.46 -13.30
CA GLU A 205 -50.57 5.04 -13.00
C GLU A 205 -50.93 5.12 -11.50
N LYS A 206 -50.17 4.42 -10.64
CA LYS A 206 -50.50 4.31 -9.20
C LYS A 206 -49.66 5.23 -8.33
N PHE A 207 -48.40 5.42 -8.69
CA PHE A 207 -47.46 6.24 -7.92
C PHE A 207 -46.87 7.32 -8.82
N LYS A 208 -46.84 8.55 -8.32
CA LYS A 208 -46.18 9.67 -8.98
C LYS A 208 -44.66 9.51 -8.92
N ARG A 209 -43.93 10.01 -9.93
CA ARG A 209 -42.46 10.00 -9.97
C ARG A 209 -41.74 10.48 -8.70
N PRO A 210 -42.10 11.61 -8.06
CA PRO A 210 -41.40 12.05 -6.84
C PRO A 210 -41.53 11.05 -5.69
N HIS A 211 -42.63 10.31 -5.60
CA HIS A 211 -42.80 9.24 -4.62
C HIS A 211 -41.90 8.05 -4.96
N LEU A 212 -41.85 7.65 -6.24
CA LEU A 212 -40.99 6.56 -6.71
C LEU A 212 -39.49 6.84 -6.53
N GLN A 213 -39.07 8.11 -6.59
CA GLN A 213 -37.68 8.51 -6.32
C GLN A 213 -37.26 8.26 -4.86
N ALA A 214 -38.20 8.19 -3.92
CA ALA A 214 -37.91 7.92 -2.52
C ALA A 214 -37.66 6.41 -2.25
N PHE A 215 -38.01 5.54 -3.18
CA PHE A 215 -37.80 4.09 -3.04
C PHE A 215 -36.32 3.74 -3.09
N GLN A 216 -35.91 2.81 -2.23
CA GLN A 216 -34.57 2.26 -2.21
C GLN A 216 -34.58 0.85 -2.78
N LYS A 217 -33.53 0.50 -3.52
CA LYS A 217 -33.33 -0.85 -4.02
C LYS A 217 -32.87 -1.76 -2.89
N VAL A 218 -33.56 -2.89 -2.72
CA VAL A 218 -33.36 -3.86 -1.64
C VAL A 218 -33.12 -5.24 -2.25
N ARG A 219 -32.27 -6.04 -1.59
CA ARG A 219 -32.03 -7.45 -1.89
C ARG A 219 -32.14 -8.28 -0.63
N ASP A 220 -32.62 -9.50 -0.77
CA ASP A 220 -32.63 -10.50 0.29
C ASP A 220 -31.22 -11.01 0.63
N CYS A 221 -31.06 -11.59 1.81
CA CYS A 221 -29.79 -12.18 2.24
C CYS A 221 -29.51 -13.57 1.67
N SER A 222 -30.46 -14.17 0.92
CA SER A 222 -30.44 -15.56 0.46
C SER A 222 -29.19 -15.92 -0.35
N ASP A 223 -28.67 -14.99 -1.15
CA ASP A 223 -27.47 -15.22 -1.98
C ASP A 223 -26.15 -15.16 -1.18
N VAL A 224 -26.21 -14.67 0.05
CA VAL A 224 -25.02 -14.41 0.89
C VAL A 224 -24.89 -15.45 2.00
N HIS A 225 -26.00 -15.76 2.66
CA HIS A 225 -26.04 -16.71 3.76
C HIS A 225 -27.40 -17.37 3.90
N GLU A 226 -27.40 -18.56 4.48
CA GLU A 226 -28.59 -19.35 4.73
C GLU A 226 -28.96 -19.33 6.22
N HIS A 227 -30.26 -19.36 6.50
CA HIS A 227 -30.81 -19.32 7.86
C HIS A 227 -31.35 -20.66 8.37
N GLY A 228 -31.67 -21.61 7.48
CA GLY A 228 -32.25 -22.90 7.85
C GLY A 228 -33.54 -22.79 8.67
N GLY A 229 -34.32 -21.70 8.51
CA GLY A 229 -35.52 -21.42 9.31
C GLY A 229 -35.26 -20.88 10.72
N THR A 230 -34.00 -20.62 11.09
CA THR A 230 -33.63 -20.05 12.39
C THR A 230 -33.03 -18.65 12.24
N THR A 231 -32.78 -17.97 13.36
CA THR A 231 -32.08 -16.66 13.37
C THR A 231 -30.57 -16.79 13.16
N ALA A 232 -30.00 -17.99 13.30
CA ALA A 232 -28.60 -18.25 13.01
C ALA A 232 -28.34 -18.12 11.51
N LYS A 233 -27.12 -17.74 11.12
CA LYS A 233 -26.72 -17.60 9.71
C LYS A 233 -25.48 -18.43 9.41
N VAL A 234 -25.53 -19.18 8.32
CA VAL A 234 -24.39 -19.91 7.76
C VAL A 234 -23.94 -19.17 6.51
N GLN A 235 -22.72 -18.64 6.51
CA GLN A 235 -22.17 -17.91 5.36
C GLN A 235 -21.94 -18.88 4.19
N LEU A 236 -22.60 -18.60 3.06
CA LEU A 236 -22.40 -19.34 1.80
C LEU A 236 -21.23 -18.75 1.01
N VAL A 237 -21.04 -17.43 1.14
CA VAL A 237 -20.05 -16.65 0.37
C VAL A 237 -19.04 -16.01 1.32
N ASP A 238 -17.77 -16.01 0.92
CA ASP A 238 -16.69 -15.33 1.66
C ASP A 238 -16.87 -13.79 1.64
N ASP A 239 -16.57 -13.15 2.77
CA ASP A 239 -16.66 -11.71 3.00
C ASP A 239 -15.85 -10.90 1.97
N ARG A 240 -14.72 -11.44 1.50
CA ARG A 240 -13.91 -10.78 0.46
C ARG A 240 -14.67 -10.67 -0.85
N LEU A 241 -15.41 -11.72 -1.20
CA LEU A 241 -16.19 -11.80 -2.43
C LEU A 241 -17.39 -10.86 -2.34
N ILE A 242 -18.07 -10.81 -1.19
CA ILE A 242 -19.17 -9.86 -0.91
C ILE A 242 -18.69 -8.42 -1.12
N LYS A 243 -17.56 -8.03 -0.52
CA LYS A 243 -16.98 -6.69 -0.69
C LYS A 243 -16.61 -6.40 -2.14
N LYS A 244 -16.12 -7.40 -2.89
CA LYS A 244 -15.80 -7.25 -4.32
C LYS A 244 -17.07 -7.02 -5.15
N LEU A 245 -18.15 -7.74 -4.85
CA LEU A 245 -19.45 -7.56 -5.52
C LEU A 245 -20.02 -6.17 -5.23
N GLN A 246 -20.06 -5.74 -3.97
CA GLN A 246 -20.54 -4.40 -3.61
C GLN A 246 -19.78 -3.29 -4.34
N ARG A 247 -18.45 -3.41 -4.47
CA ARG A 247 -17.65 -2.44 -5.24
C ARG A 247 -18.00 -2.43 -6.73
N LYS A 248 -18.21 -3.61 -7.32
CA LYS A 248 -18.64 -3.72 -8.72
C LYS A 248 -20.01 -3.10 -8.93
N GLU A 249 -20.98 -3.42 -8.07
CA GLU A 249 -22.32 -2.85 -8.12
C GLU A 249 -22.31 -1.33 -8.01
N ALA A 250 -21.53 -0.79 -7.07
CA ALA A 250 -21.42 0.65 -6.88
C ALA A 250 -20.69 1.37 -8.03
N TYR A 251 -19.84 0.67 -8.78
CA TYR A 251 -19.25 1.19 -10.01
C TYR A 251 -20.26 1.15 -11.16
N LEU A 252 -20.97 0.04 -11.34
CA LEU A 252 -21.95 -0.14 -12.41
C LEU A 252 -23.14 0.84 -12.28
N SER A 253 -23.56 1.16 -11.05
CA SER A 253 -24.64 2.14 -10.82
C SER A 253 -24.32 3.54 -11.35
N LEU A 254 -23.05 3.88 -11.59
CA LEU A 254 -22.67 5.15 -12.19
C LEU A 254 -23.09 5.25 -13.66
N TYR A 255 -23.26 4.12 -14.33
CA TYR A 255 -23.57 4.04 -15.76
C TYR A 255 -25.00 3.56 -16.02
N TRP A 256 -25.51 2.68 -15.14
CA TRP A 256 -26.86 2.13 -15.20
C TRP A 256 -27.63 2.47 -13.91
N PRO A 257 -28.22 3.68 -13.82
CA PRO A 257 -29.02 4.09 -12.67
C PRO A 257 -30.36 3.34 -12.56
#